data_AF-A0A1A6GF92-F1
#
_entry.id   AF-A0A1A6GF92-F1
#
_cell.length_a   1.000
_cell.length_b   1.000
_cell.length_c   1.000
_cell.angle_alpha   90.00
_cell.angle_beta   90.00
_cell.angle_gamma   90.00
#
_symmetry.space_group_name_H-M   'P 1'
#
loop_
_entity.id
_entity.type
_entity.pdbx_description
1 polymer ?
#
loop_
_entity_poly.entity_id
_entity_poly.type
_entity_poly.pdbx_seq_one_letter_code
_entity_poly.pdbx_strand_id
1 'polypeptide(L)'
;MGIPSVTTNLSGFGCFMQEHVADPTAYGIYIVDRRFRSPDDSCNQLTQFLYGFCKQSRRQRIIQRNRTERLSDLLDWRYLGRTSSPQSSDVEDEEDEDERYDEEEEAERDRPCLMGDWVYQLPAGGGVGGDSAGGAPPPPHTHLSLIHI
;
A
#
# COMPACT_ATOMS: atom_id res chain seq x y z
N MET A 1 1.02 10.75 10.00
CA MET A 1 0.46 10.37 11.32
C MET A 1 1.11 11.09 12.51
N GLY A 2 2.37 11.56 12.45
CA GLY A 2 2.92 12.50 13.47
C GLY A 2 2.96 11.96 14.91
N ILE A 3 3.15 10.66 15.08
CA ILE A 3 3.19 9.98 16.39
C ILE A 3 4.65 9.68 16.74
N PRO A 4 5.17 10.18 17.88
CA PRO A 4 6.49 9.83 18.37
C PRO A 4 6.63 8.31 18.51
N SER A 5 7.79 7.77 18.15
CA SER A 5 8.05 6.33 18.14
C SER A 5 9.40 6.01 18.76
N VAL A 6 9.50 4.80 19.30
CA VAL A 6 10.76 4.22 19.76
C VAL A 6 11.14 3.10 18.80
N THR A 7 12.38 3.11 18.32
CA THR A 7 12.95 2.10 17.44
C THR A 7 14.36 1.74 17.91
N THR A 8 15.09 0.93 17.14
CA THR A 8 16.42 0.44 17.52
C THR A 8 17.42 0.66 16.37
N ASN A 9 18.71 0.74 16.67
CA ASN A 9 19.77 0.86 15.66
C ASN A 9 20.05 -0.44 14.87
N LEU A 10 19.24 -1.48 15.07
CA LEU A 10 19.23 -2.70 14.26
C LEU A 10 18.03 -2.75 13.30
N SER A 11 17.05 -1.86 13.46
CA SER A 11 15.93 -1.79 12.53
C SER A 11 16.32 -0.95 11.31
N GLY A 12 15.87 -1.35 10.12
CA GLY A 12 16.12 -0.58 8.89
C GLY A 12 15.62 0.87 9.01
N PHE A 13 14.46 1.06 9.62
CA PHE A 13 13.94 2.40 9.93
C PHE A 13 14.85 3.19 10.87
N GLY A 14 15.34 2.59 11.96
CA GLY A 14 16.22 3.27 12.91
C GLY A 14 17.56 3.67 12.29
N CYS A 15 18.16 2.78 11.49
CA CYS A 15 19.37 3.07 10.73
C CYS A 15 19.13 4.22 9.74
N PHE A 16 18.06 4.15 8.94
CA PHE A 16 17.71 5.18 7.96
C PHE A 16 17.53 6.55 8.62
N MET A 17 16.80 6.62 9.73
CA MET A 17 16.57 7.89 10.44
C MET A 17 17.82 8.45 11.10
N GLN A 18 18.77 7.60 11.53
CA GLN A 18 20.06 8.05 12.07
C GLN A 18 20.93 8.71 11.00
N GLU A 19 20.87 8.23 9.76
CA GLU A 19 21.66 8.74 8.65
C GLU A 19 21.06 10.03 8.07
N HIS A 20 19.73 10.11 7.99
CA HIS A 20 19.03 11.19 7.29
C HIS A 20 18.57 12.33 8.23
N VAL A 21 18.58 12.13 9.55
CA VAL A 21 18.15 13.14 10.53
C VAL A 21 19.21 13.36 11.60
N ALA A 22 19.74 14.59 11.68
CA ALA A 22 20.82 14.94 12.60
C ALA A 22 20.44 14.82 14.10
N ASP A 23 19.18 15.11 14.46
CA ASP A 23 18.66 14.91 15.81
C ASP A 23 17.28 14.22 15.78
N PRO A 24 17.25 12.88 15.73
CA PRO A 24 15.99 12.13 15.67
C PRO A 24 15.08 12.39 16.89
N THR A 25 15.66 12.65 18.06
CA THR A 25 14.90 12.81 19.31
C THR A 25 14.05 14.08 19.32
N ALA A 26 14.54 15.16 18.71
CA ALA A 26 13.79 16.40 18.55
C ALA A 26 12.53 16.23 17.67
N TYR A 27 12.55 15.25 16.76
CA TYR A 27 11.43 14.87 15.90
C TYR A 27 10.60 13.72 16.47
N GLY A 28 10.84 13.31 17.72
CA GLY A 28 10.08 12.26 18.37
C GLY A 28 10.43 10.86 17.91
N ILE A 29 11.62 10.67 17.33
CA ILE A 29 12.17 9.34 17.04
C ILE A 29 13.25 9.04 18.08
N TYR A 30 12.96 8.06 18.93
CA TYR A 30 13.88 7.60 19.95
C TYR A 30 14.52 6.31 19.48
N ILE A 31 15.84 6.29 19.36
CA ILE A 31 16.57 5.13 18.84
C ILE A 31 17.35 4.51 19.98
N VAL A 32 16.93 3.32 20.40
CA VAL A 32 17.62 2.51 21.42
C VAL A 32 18.81 1.81 20.77
N ASP A 33 19.97 1.90 21.40
CA ASP A 33 21.16 1.20 20.98
C ASP A 33 21.12 -0.24 21.50
N ARG A 34 20.98 -1.19 20.57
CA ARG A 34 21.01 -2.63 20.79
C ARG A 34 22.21 -3.31 20.12
N ARG A 35 23.04 -2.56 19.40
CA ARG A 35 24.19 -3.10 18.64
C ARG A 35 25.49 -3.00 19.43
N PHE A 36 25.69 -1.92 20.17
CA PHE A 36 26.94 -1.61 20.86
C PHE A 36 26.81 -1.57 22.39
N ARG A 37 25.67 -2.02 22.92
CA ARG A 37 25.34 -2.01 24.36
C ARG A 37 24.87 -3.37 24.85
N SER A 38 25.04 -3.60 26.16
CA SER A 38 24.49 -4.77 26.83
C SER A 38 22.95 -4.71 26.83
N PRO A 39 22.25 -5.86 26.92
CA PRO A 39 20.80 -5.89 27.00
C PRO A 39 20.24 -5.05 28.16
N ASP A 40 20.89 -5.10 29.33
CA ASP A 40 20.48 -4.32 30.50
C ASP A 40 20.63 -2.82 30.27
N ASP A 41 21.71 -2.38 29.62
CA ASP A 41 21.91 -0.97 29.26
C ASP A 41 20.88 -0.50 28.24
N SER A 42 20.52 -1.34 27.27
CA SER A 42 19.45 -1.04 26.30
C SER A 42 18.08 -0.91 26.99
N CYS A 43 17.78 -1.80 27.95
CA CYS A 43 16.56 -1.73 28.76
C CYS A 43 16.51 -0.45 29.58
N ASN A 44 17.62 -0.08 30.23
CA ASN A 44 17.72 1.16 30.99
C ASN A 44 17.51 2.40 30.10
N GLN A 45 18.11 2.41 28.89
CA GLN A 45 17.92 3.49 27.94
C GLN A 45 16.46 3.62 27.48
N LEU A 46 15.81 2.49 27.15
CA LEU A 46 14.39 2.47 26.80
C LEU A 46 13.53 3.05 27.92
N THR A 47 13.75 2.61 29.16
CA THR A 47 13.04 3.11 30.34
C THR A 47 13.24 4.61 30.52
N GLN A 48 14.45 5.13 30.29
CA GLN A 48 14.72 6.56 30.36
C GLN A 48 13.93 7.36 29.31
N PHE A 49 13.84 6.87 28.07
CA PHE A 49 13.04 7.52 27.04
C PHE A 49 11.55 7.56 27.39
N LEU A 50 10.99 6.44 27.84
CA LEU A 50 9.59 6.35 28.25
C LEU A 50 9.30 7.25 29.47
N TYR A 51 10.17 7.23 30.48
CA TYR A 51 10.04 8.07 31.67
C TYR A 51 10.13 9.56 31.32
N GLY A 52 11.09 9.93 30.47
CA GLY A 52 11.24 11.31 29.98
C GLY A 52 9.99 11.79 29.22
N PHE A 53 9.42 10.92 28.39
CA PHE A 53 8.18 11.22 27.66
C PHE A 53 6.98 11.46 28.60
N CYS A 54 6.81 10.63 29.63
CA CYS A 54 5.74 10.80 30.64
C CYS A 54 5.83 12.13 31.40
N LYS A 55 7.04 12.67 31.57
CA LYS A 55 7.27 13.95 32.25
C LYS A 55 7.04 15.18 31.38
N GLN A 56 6.82 15.01 30.07
CA GLN A 56 6.56 16.14 29.19
C GLN A 56 5.21 16.80 29.50
N SER A 57 5.15 18.12 29.38
CA SER A 57 3.89 18.86 29.39
C SER A 57 3.06 18.56 28.14
N ARG A 58 1.75 18.83 28.21
CA ARG A 58 0.86 18.75 27.05
C ARG A 58 1.38 19.58 25.86
N ARG A 59 1.88 20.79 26.12
CA ARG A 59 2.44 21.68 25.08
C ARG A 59 3.66 21.07 24.40
N GLN A 60 4.58 20.48 25.17
CA GLN A 60 5.77 19.81 24.61
C GLN A 60 5.38 18.63 23.72
N ARG A 61 4.43 17.79 24.15
CA ARG A 61 3.93 16.67 23.33
C ARG A 61 3.28 17.13 22.02
N ILE A 62 2.51 18.22 22.03
CA ILE A 62 1.92 18.80 20.82
C ILE A 62 3.02 19.27 19.86
N ILE A 63 4.00 20.02 20.36
CA ILE A 63 5.13 20.50 19.54
C ILE A 63 5.90 19.30 18.95
N GLN A 64 6.15 18.26 19.76
CA GLN A 64 6.83 17.07 19.30
C GLN A 64 6.04 16.37 18.19
N ARG A 65 4.72 16.17 18.34
CA ARG A 65 3.87 15.59 17.27
C ARG A 65 3.93 16.40 15.98
N ASN A 66 3.86 17.73 16.06
CA ASN A 66 3.96 18.60 14.88
C ASN A 66 5.34 18.48 14.20
N ARG A 67 6.41 18.25 14.97
CA ARG A 67 7.73 17.96 14.40
C ARG A 67 7.77 16.58 13.77
N THR A 68 7.26 15.55 14.46
CA THR A 68 7.18 14.18 13.92
C THR A 68 6.39 14.11 12.62
N GLU A 69 5.34 14.93 12.49
CA GLU A 69 4.56 15.02 11.26
C GLU A 69 5.38 15.46 10.06
N ARG A 70 6.32 16.40 10.23
CA ARG A 70 7.20 16.88 9.15
C ARG A 70 8.14 15.81 8.58
N LEU A 71 8.31 14.70 9.28
CA LEU A 71 9.09 13.58 8.75
C LEU A 71 8.35 12.77 7.69
N SER A 72 7.04 12.98 7.50
CA SER A 72 6.28 12.30 6.43
C SER A 72 6.86 12.58 5.05
N ASP A 73 7.32 13.81 4.82
CA ASP A 73 7.82 14.23 3.50
C ASP A 73 9.14 13.52 3.15
N LEU A 74 9.97 13.27 4.17
CA LEU A 74 11.20 12.48 4.03
C LEU A 74 10.92 11.00 3.73
N LEU A 75 9.80 10.49 4.24
CA LEU A 75 9.40 9.08 4.13
C LEU A 75 8.45 8.84 2.96
N ASP A 76 8.21 9.83 2.11
CA ASP A 76 7.36 9.68 0.94
C ASP A 76 8.06 8.85 -0.14
N TRP A 77 7.30 8.03 -0.86
CA TRP A 77 7.81 7.18 -1.95
C TRP A 77 8.40 8.01 -3.08
N ARG A 78 7.99 9.25 -3.27
CA ARG A 78 8.61 10.16 -4.23
C ARG A 78 10.06 10.49 -3.87
N TYR A 79 10.36 10.56 -2.57
CA TYR A 79 11.70 10.82 -2.08
C TYR A 79 12.54 9.54 -2.07
N LEU A 80 11.99 8.45 -1.53
CA LEU A 80 12.66 7.14 -1.47
C LEU A 80 12.84 6.49 -2.85
N GLY A 81 11.94 6.75 -3.79
CA GLY A 81 11.97 6.24 -5.16
C GLY A 81 13.18 6.72 -5.97
N ARG A 82 13.71 7.90 -5.66
CA ARG A 82 14.92 8.44 -6.30
C ARG A 82 16.18 7.68 -5.89
N THR A 83 16.23 7.15 -4.67
CA THR A 83 17.34 6.31 -4.19
C THR A 83 17.14 4.84 -4.55
N SER A 84 15.89 4.38 -4.67
CA SER A 84 15.58 3.00 -5.07
C SER A 84 15.56 2.77 -6.58
N SER A 85 15.67 3.82 -7.40
CA SER A 85 15.94 3.69 -8.84
C SER A 85 17.39 3.21 -8.95
N PRO A 86 17.64 1.93 -9.29
CA PRO A 86 18.98 1.58 -9.72
C PRO A 86 19.28 2.49 -10.91
N GLN A 87 20.51 2.98 -11.03
CA GLN A 87 21.00 3.28 -12.36
C GLN A 87 20.72 2.02 -13.17
N SER A 88 19.80 2.10 -14.12
CA SER A 88 19.43 1.03 -15.05
C SER A 88 20.57 0.76 -16.03
N SER A 89 21.81 0.71 -15.56
CA SER A 89 23.00 0.61 -16.40
C SER A 89 23.61 -0.78 -16.45
N ASP A 90 23.33 -1.69 -15.51
CA ASP A 90 24.05 -2.98 -15.48
C ASP A 90 23.18 -4.15 -14.99
N VAL A 91 21.98 -4.29 -15.56
CA VAL A 91 21.33 -5.60 -15.68
C VAL A 91 21.03 -5.78 -17.14
N GLU A 92 21.82 -6.62 -17.82
CA GLU A 92 21.35 -7.26 -19.04
C GLU A 92 20.20 -8.17 -18.60
N ASP A 93 18.97 -7.64 -18.63
CA ASP A 93 17.77 -8.45 -18.47
C ASP A 93 17.75 -9.39 -19.67
N GLU A 94 18.09 -10.65 -19.43
CA GLU A 94 17.78 -11.72 -20.37
C GLU A 94 16.27 -11.70 -20.62
N GLU A 95 15.90 -11.72 -21.89
CA GLU A 95 14.52 -11.75 -22.37
C GLU A 95 13.86 -13.06 -21.92
N ASP A 96 13.26 -13.08 -20.73
CA ASP A 96 12.19 -14.04 -20.46
C ASP A 96 10.95 -13.51 -21.21
N GLU A 97 10.76 -14.01 -22.43
CA GLU A 97 9.55 -13.87 -23.22
C GLU A 97 8.36 -14.46 -22.44
N ASP A 98 7.79 -13.67 -21.52
CA ASP A 98 6.52 -13.99 -20.89
C ASP A 98 5.47 -14.13 -22.01
N GLU A 99 5.03 -15.37 -22.24
CA GLU A 99 3.93 -15.72 -23.12
C GLU A 99 2.77 -14.75 -22.87
N ARG A 100 2.49 -13.92 -23.87
CA ARG A 100 1.38 -12.98 -23.88
C ARG A 100 0.09 -13.75 -23.62
N TYR A 101 -0.48 -13.60 -22.43
CA TYR A 101 -1.74 -14.22 -22.04
C TYR A 101 -2.81 -13.95 -23.12
N ASP A 102 -3.23 -15.00 -23.82
CA ASP A 102 -4.17 -14.91 -24.93
C ASP A 102 -5.60 -15.03 -24.39
N GLU A 103 -6.20 -13.88 -24.11
CA GLU A 103 -7.59 -13.77 -23.62
C GLU A 103 -8.59 -14.44 -24.58
N GLU A 104 -8.27 -14.54 -25.88
CA GLU A 104 -9.17 -15.10 -26.89
C GLU A 104 -9.25 -16.63 -26.78
N GLU A 105 -8.14 -17.30 -26.45
CA GLU A 105 -8.07 -18.75 -26.27
C GLU A 105 -8.84 -19.21 -25.01
N GLU A 106 -8.72 -18.47 -23.90
CA GLU A 106 -9.45 -18.81 -22.67
C GLU A 106 -10.96 -18.56 -22.82
N ALA A 107 -11.37 -17.48 -23.50
CA ALA A 107 -12.77 -17.21 -23.81
C ALA A 107 -13.41 -18.31 -24.68
N GLU A 108 -12.63 -18.92 -25.58
CA GLU A 108 -13.11 -20.03 -26.42
C GLU A 108 -13.24 -21.34 -25.64
N ARG A 109 -12.38 -21.55 -24.64
CA ARG A 109 -12.46 -22.67 -23.69
C ARG A 109 -13.67 -22.59 -22.76
N ASP A 110 -14.09 -21.37 -22.40
CA ASP A 110 -15.28 -21.12 -21.57
C ASP A 110 -16.60 -21.06 -22.36
N ARG A 111 -16.53 -21.04 -23.70
CA ARG A 111 -17.69 -21.06 -24.59
C ARG A 111 -18.68 -22.21 -24.35
N PRO A 112 -18.27 -23.45 -24.01
CA PRO A 112 -19.19 -24.54 -23.72
C PRO A 112 -19.96 -24.35 -22.40
N CYS A 113 -19.40 -23.62 -21.42
CA CYS A 113 -20.04 -23.36 -20.13
C CYS A 113 -21.16 -22.31 -20.22
N LEU A 114 -21.13 -21.45 -21.25
CA LEU A 114 -22.18 -20.45 -21.53
C LEU A 114 -23.30 -20.96 -22.44
N MET A 115 -23.13 -22.14 -23.05
CA MET A 115 -24.09 -22.72 -24.01
C MET A 115 -24.61 -24.10 -23.57
N GLY A 116 -24.63 -24.35 -22.25
CA GLY A 116 -25.34 -25.46 -21.63
C GLY A 116 -26.68 -25.00 -21.05
N ASP A 117 -27.75 -25.70 -21.43
CA ASP A 117 -29.10 -25.64 -20.86
C ASP A 117 -30.01 -24.44 -21.19
N TRP A 118 -30.36 -24.29 -22.48
CA TRP A 118 -31.71 -23.84 -22.86
C TRP A 118 -32.25 -24.61 -24.09
N VAL A 119 -32.22 -25.94 -24.03
CA VAL A 119 -33.02 -26.81 -24.92
C VAL A 119 -34.10 -27.46 -24.09
N TYR A 120 -35.19 -26.75 -23.77
CA TYR A 120 -36.53 -27.31 -23.55
C TYR A 120 -37.54 -26.16 -23.54
N GLN A 121 -38.26 -25.97 -24.65
CA GLN A 121 -39.73 -26.00 -24.75
C GLN A 121 -40.19 -25.29 -26.05
N LEU A 122 -40.28 -26.04 -27.15
CA LEU A 122 -41.02 -25.65 -28.34
C LEU A 122 -42.33 -26.47 -28.38
N PRO A 123 -43.51 -25.84 -28.49
CA PRO A 123 -44.57 -26.37 -29.31
C PRO A 123 -44.48 -25.75 -30.71
N ALA A 124 -44.60 -26.62 -31.71
CA ALA A 124 -44.45 -26.34 -33.12
C ALA A 124 -45.50 -25.36 -33.66
N GLY A 125 -45.10 -24.55 -34.65
CA GLY A 125 -45.99 -24.15 -35.72
C GLY A 125 -45.98 -22.67 -36.10
N GLY A 126 -45.33 -22.38 -37.23
CA GLY A 126 -45.94 -21.56 -38.28
C GLY A 126 -45.70 -20.05 -38.26
N GLY A 127 -44.92 -19.60 -39.26
CA GLY A 127 -45.42 -18.55 -40.16
C GLY A 127 -44.86 -17.13 -39.99
N VAL A 128 -44.17 -16.72 -41.06
CA VAL A 128 -44.23 -15.40 -41.74
C VAL A 128 -44.06 -14.10 -40.94
N GLY A 129 -42.97 -13.40 -41.28
CA GLY A 129 -43.03 -11.99 -41.73
C GLY A 129 -42.63 -10.91 -40.73
N GLY A 130 -41.98 -9.87 -41.26
CA GLY A 130 -42.13 -8.50 -40.75
C GLY A 130 -40.90 -7.85 -40.14
N ASP A 131 -40.52 -6.72 -40.74
CA ASP A 131 -39.55 -5.73 -40.27
C ASP A 131 -39.82 -5.16 -38.86
N SER A 132 -38.75 -4.54 -38.31
CA SER A 132 -38.73 -3.37 -37.41
C SER A 132 -38.73 -3.54 -35.88
N ALA A 133 -37.74 -2.83 -35.31
CA ALA A 133 -37.69 -2.11 -34.03
C ALA A 133 -37.46 -2.89 -32.71
N GLY A 134 -36.47 -2.41 -31.94
CA GLY A 134 -36.37 -2.67 -30.50
C GLY A 134 -34.96 -2.48 -29.95
N GLY A 135 -34.59 -1.25 -29.56
CA GLY A 135 -33.32 -0.92 -28.92
C GLY A 135 -33.16 -1.55 -27.53
N ALA A 136 -31.93 -1.92 -27.20
CA ALA A 136 -31.54 -2.49 -25.91
C ALA A 136 -31.49 -1.44 -24.79
N PRO A 137 -31.86 -1.78 -23.54
CA PRO A 137 -31.67 -0.90 -22.38
C PRO A 137 -30.23 -0.95 -21.82
N PRO A 138 -29.69 0.15 -21.25
CA PRO A 138 -28.32 0.17 -20.72
C PRO A 138 -28.21 -0.45 -19.32
N PRO A 139 -27.01 -0.98 -18.95
CA PRO A 139 -26.78 -1.65 -17.68
C PRO A 139 -26.61 -0.70 -16.48
N PRO A 140 -26.82 -1.19 -15.24
CA PRO A 140 -26.96 -0.37 -14.04
C PRO A 140 -25.63 0.14 -13.45
N HIS A 141 -25.69 1.36 -12.91
CA HIS A 141 -24.60 2.05 -12.21
C HIS A 141 -24.33 1.48 -10.80
N THR A 142 -23.05 1.30 -10.50
CA THR A 142 -22.49 0.92 -9.20
C THR A 142 -22.67 2.01 -8.14
N HIS A 143 -23.18 1.63 -6.97
CA HIS A 143 -23.49 2.51 -5.85
C HIS A 143 -22.23 2.84 -5.02
N LEU A 144 -21.70 4.06 -5.16
CA LEU A 144 -20.75 4.67 -4.22
C LEU A 144 -21.53 5.21 -3.02
N SER A 145 -21.49 4.51 -1.89
CA SER A 145 -22.01 5.03 -0.62
C SER A 145 -21.02 6.02 0.00
N LEU A 146 -21.37 7.30 -0.12
CA LEU A 146 -20.81 8.44 0.59
C LEU A 146 -21.27 8.40 2.07
N ILE A 147 -20.33 8.27 3.01
CA ILE A 147 -20.58 8.51 4.43
C ILE A 147 -20.49 10.03 4.66
N HIS A 148 -21.52 10.64 5.23
CA HIS A 148 -21.46 11.95 5.87
C HIS A 148 -22.30 11.94 7.16
N ILE A 149 -21.61 12.35 8.25
CA ILE A 149 -22.07 12.80 9.58
C ILE A 149 -22.60 11.71 10.53
#